data_AF-A0A1J9RXK8-F1
#
_entry.id   AF-A0A1J9RXK8-F1
#
_cell.length_a   1.000
_cell.length_b   1.000
_cell.length_c   1.000
_cell.angle_alpha   90.00
_cell.angle_beta   90.00
_cell.angle_gamma   90.00
#
_symmetry.space_group_name_H-M   'P 1'
#
loop_
_entity.id
_entity.type
_entity.pdbx_description
1 polymer ?
#
loop_
_entity_poly.entity_id
_entity_poly.type
_entity_poly.pdbx_seq_one_letter_code
_entity_poly.pdbx_strand_id
1 'polypeptide(L)'
;MTRANEAVDGEGEFLAPPQAPPNLNIPPSTSTVSVSVIDTGVRLSLPAAHFLHPPISPPKARVTGPAYAFLVTHQSSGAKLLFDLSVRKDHTSGFAPAVQRLVDDPASEFWVRWVETDSVASASASAAAGEVSGERGERQGEVAARPRDVVDVLEAAGVDVAAGEVEAVVWSHAHFDHTGDVTRFPAEKTKLVVGPGFREAFGEGWPRVEEAPVKGVEWEGRELVEVRFEGAGRIGRFRARDWWGDGSFYLLDTPGHAVGHLCGLARVRAGAAAGEEAFVFMGGDCAHHPAQFRPSPYLPLPTTITPSPFPPQSRHHHHGALSCPGCLFTPIHPAAATTEKPAAAAATTPFYRPSRTLPHNFDDCLWSIDGLEEFDADERVLVVNAHDESLLRLLYDDEDGNGNGNGKEGEAEAGEAKAEAEAGRKNKKWVWPQGTLDGWREAGLATRGRWAFLGDFEGAVGA
;
A
#
# COMPACT_ATOMS: atom_id res chain seq x y z
N MET A 1 24.45 -45.99 -7.79
CA MET A 1 23.39 -45.80 -6.79
C MET A 1 24.01 -45.13 -5.58
N THR A 2 23.80 -43.83 -5.44
CA THR A 2 23.86 -43.06 -4.18
C THR A 2 23.35 -41.66 -4.53
N ARG A 3 22.03 -41.47 -4.47
CA ARG A 3 21.42 -40.14 -4.41
C ARG A 3 21.54 -39.69 -2.96
N ALA A 4 22.28 -38.61 -2.72
CA ALA A 4 22.14 -37.85 -1.49
C ALA A 4 20.80 -37.09 -1.58
N ASN A 5 19.77 -37.67 -0.98
CA ASN A 5 18.65 -36.90 -0.45
C ASN A 5 19.15 -36.24 0.83
N GLU A 6 19.55 -34.98 0.76
CA GLU A 6 19.50 -34.13 1.94
C GLU A 6 18.06 -33.62 2.03
N ALA A 7 17.27 -34.32 2.84
CA ALA A 7 16.05 -33.77 3.39
C ALA A 7 16.46 -32.59 4.28
N VAL A 8 16.01 -31.39 3.92
CA VAL A 8 15.97 -30.27 4.86
C VAL A 8 14.78 -30.56 5.76
N ASP A 9 15.05 -31.21 6.89
CA ASP A 9 14.09 -31.36 7.97
C ASP A 9 13.66 -29.97 8.44
N GLY A 10 12.37 -29.68 8.31
CA GLY A 10 11.76 -28.40 8.64
C GLY A 10 11.50 -28.24 10.13
N GLU A 11 12.15 -27.24 10.75
CA GLU A 11 11.78 -26.70 12.07
C GLU A 11 11.85 -25.15 12.13
N GLY A 12 12.05 -24.45 11.01
CA GLY A 12 12.12 -22.98 10.95
C GLY A 12 10.79 -22.32 10.55
N GLU A 13 10.53 -21.11 11.07
CA GLU A 13 9.41 -20.25 10.64
C GLU A 13 9.51 -19.87 9.14
N PHE A 14 10.73 -19.87 8.59
CA PHE A 14 11.05 -19.42 7.24
C PHE A 14 11.77 -20.48 6.41
N LEU A 15 11.60 -20.43 5.08
CA LEU A 15 12.26 -21.33 4.12
C LEU A 15 13.77 -21.09 3.99
N ALA A 16 14.24 -19.94 4.47
CA ALA A 16 15.65 -19.62 4.63
C ALA A 16 15.82 -18.84 5.95
N PRO A 17 16.98 -18.94 6.63
CA PRO A 17 17.23 -18.15 7.83
C PRO A 17 17.17 -16.64 7.53
N PRO A 18 16.37 -15.86 8.27
CA PRO A 18 16.30 -14.41 8.08
C PRO A 18 17.61 -13.74 8.50
N GLN A 19 18.00 -12.69 7.77
CA GLN A 19 19.03 -11.76 8.22
C GLN A 19 18.42 -10.73 9.17
N ALA A 20 19.22 -10.20 10.10
CA ALA A 20 18.75 -9.10 10.93
C ALA A 20 18.55 -7.84 10.06
N PRO A 21 17.35 -7.22 10.06
CA PRO A 21 17.15 -5.97 9.34
C PRO A 21 18.03 -4.85 9.93
N PRO A 22 18.48 -3.90 9.09
CA PRO A 22 19.14 -2.69 9.59
C PRO A 22 18.25 -1.97 10.61
N ASN A 23 18.85 -1.42 11.66
CA ASN A 23 18.10 -0.58 12.59
C ASN A 23 17.65 0.69 11.86
N LEU A 24 16.33 0.93 11.82
CA LEU A 24 15.76 2.13 11.21
C LEU A 24 16.15 3.42 11.93
N ASN A 25 16.69 3.36 13.15
CA ASN A 25 17.13 4.52 13.93
C ASN A 25 16.06 5.63 14.03
N ILE A 26 14.78 5.22 14.12
CA ILE A 26 13.66 6.16 14.27
C ILE A 26 13.87 6.95 15.59
N PRO A 27 13.89 8.29 15.55
CA PRO A 27 14.05 9.09 16.77
C PRO A 27 12.95 8.77 17.79
N PRO A 28 13.29 8.66 19.09
CA PRO A 28 12.28 8.41 20.12
C PRO A 28 11.32 9.59 20.22
N SER A 29 10.03 9.32 20.34
CA SER A 29 8.99 10.32 20.60
C SER A 29 7.77 9.70 21.25
N THR A 30 7.08 10.49 22.06
CA THR A 30 5.76 10.17 22.62
C THR A 30 4.61 10.78 21.83
N SER A 31 4.89 11.66 20.87
CA SER A 31 3.87 12.29 20.02
C SER A 31 3.40 11.35 18.93
N THR A 32 2.11 11.27 18.71
CA THR A 32 1.51 10.39 17.71
C THR A 32 0.54 11.13 16.78
N VAL A 33 0.21 10.47 15.68
CA VAL A 33 -0.86 10.86 14.76
C VAL A 33 -1.89 9.74 14.65
N SER A 34 -3.11 10.07 14.27
CA SER A 34 -4.06 9.09 13.75
C SER A 34 -3.93 8.99 12.24
N VAL A 35 -4.03 7.78 11.67
CA VAL A 35 -4.00 7.57 10.22
C VAL A 35 -5.25 6.81 9.76
N SER A 36 -5.98 7.33 8.79
CA SER A 36 -7.06 6.60 8.10
C SER A 36 -6.78 6.48 6.61
N VAL A 37 -7.06 5.30 6.04
CA VAL A 37 -7.05 5.10 4.58
C VAL A 37 -8.29 5.72 3.99
N ILE A 38 -8.17 6.52 2.94
CA ILE A 38 -9.29 7.01 2.14
C ILE A 38 -9.34 6.20 0.84
N ASP A 39 -10.33 5.32 0.72
CA ASP A 39 -10.67 4.65 -0.53
C ASP A 39 -11.85 5.38 -1.20
N THR A 40 -11.57 6.08 -2.29
CA THR A 40 -12.58 6.76 -3.10
C THR A 40 -13.45 5.78 -3.90
N GLY A 41 -13.16 4.48 -3.86
CA GLY A 41 -13.76 3.45 -4.70
C GLY A 41 -13.12 3.41 -6.08
N VAL A 42 -12.11 4.24 -6.38
CA VAL A 42 -11.43 4.22 -7.67
C VAL A 42 -10.58 2.96 -7.82
N ARG A 43 -10.63 2.35 -8.99
CA ARG A 43 -9.77 1.26 -9.44
C ARG A 43 -9.11 1.67 -10.74
N LEU A 44 -7.81 1.42 -10.81
CA LEU A 44 -6.98 1.66 -11.97
C LEU A 44 -6.47 0.32 -12.46
N SER A 45 -6.31 0.18 -13.76
CA SER A 45 -5.73 -1.05 -14.33
C SER A 45 -4.89 -0.74 -15.55
N LEU A 46 -3.70 -1.33 -15.60
CA LEU A 46 -2.77 -1.25 -16.72
C LEU A 46 -2.14 -2.61 -17.02
N PRO A 47 -1.59 -2.81 -18.24
CA PRO A 47 -0.79 -3.98 -18.55
C PRO A 47 0.39 -4.15 -17.57
N ALA A 48 0.52 -5.35 -16.99
CA ALA A 48 1.49 -5.60 -15.93
C ALA A 48 2.95 -5.41 -16.38
N ALA A 49 3.24 -5.59 -17.66
CA ALA A 49 4.58 -5.43 -18.23
C ALA A 49 5.16 -4.01 -18.09
N HIS A 50 4.31 -2.99 -17.88
CA HIS A 50 4.77 -1.64 -17.57
C HIS A 50 5.32 -1.50 -16.14
N PHE A 51 4.97 -2.42 -15.24
CA PHE A 51 5.29 -2.34 -13.81
C PHE A 51 6.20 -3.48 -13.34
N LEU A 52 5.97 -4.70 -13.83
CA LEU A 52 6.51 -5.93 -13.26
C LEU A 52 7.43 -6.65 -14.24
N HIS A 53 8.62 -7.03 -13.76
CA HIS A 53 9.59 -7.81 -14.50
C HIS A 53 10.31 -8.82 -13.56
N PRO A 54 10.63 -10.05 -14.00
CA PRO A 54 10.26 -10.67 -15.26
C PRO A 54 8.80 -11.15 -15.24
N PRO A 55 8.20 -11.47 -16.40
CA PRO A 55 6.93 -12.21 -16.42
C PRO A 55 7.11 -13.60 -15.78
N ILE A 56 6.19 -13.98 -14.89
CA ILE A 56 6.12 -15.31 -14.26
C ILE A 56 5.00 -16.10 -14.92
N SER A 57 5.19 -17.38 -15.27
CA SER A 57 4.19 -18.15 -16.01
C SER A 57 3.10 -18.76 -15.11
N PRO A 58 1.81 -18.68 -15.45
CA PRO A 58 1.25 -17.85 -16.53
C PRO A 58 1.34 -16.35 -16.17
N PRO A 59 1.68 -15.47 -17.14
CA PRO A 59 1.92 -14.06 -16.87
C PRO A 59 0.68 -13.38 -16.29
N LYS A 60 0.87 -12.64 -15.19
CA LYS A 60 -0.10 -11.66 -14.73
C LYS A 60 -0.29 -10.65 -15.87
N ALA A 61 -1.49 -10.59 -16.45
CA ALA A 61 -1.74 -9.74 -17.61
C ALA A 61 -1.76 -8.26 -17.23
N ARG A 62 -2.30 -7.94 -16.05
CA ARG A 62 -2.60 -6.56 -15.64
C ARG A 62 -2.28 -6.34 -14.17
N VAL A 63 -1.82 -5.14 -13.82
CA VAL A 63 -1.82 -4.64 -12.46
C VAL A 63 -3.10 -3.83 -12.31
N THR A 64 -4.01 -4.30 -11.45
CA THR A 64 -5.23 -3.60 -11.08
C THR A 64 -5.13 -3.27 -9.60
N GLY A 65 -5.53 -2.06 -9.20
CA GLY A 65 -5.44 -1.66 -7.81
C GLY A 65 -6.24 -0.41 -7.48
N PRO A 66 -6.38 -0.11 -6.18
CA PRO A 66 -6.91 1.17 -5.72
C PRO A 66 -5.91 2.29 -5.97
N ALA A 67 -6.30 3.54 -5.72
CA ALA A 67 -5.37 4.64 -5.47
C ALA A 67 -5.70 5.21 -4.09
N TYR A 68 -5.01 4.73 -3.06
CA TYR A 68 -5.24 5.17 -1.69
C TYR A 68 -4.75 6.60 -1.47
N ALA A 69 -5.52 7.36 -0.71
CA ALA A 69 -5.06 8.56 -0.01
C ALA A 69 -5.11 8.31 1.49
N PHE A 70 -4.47 9.16 2.29
CA PHE A 70 -4.46 9.02 3.75
C PHE A 70 -4.81 10.33 4.44
N LEU A 71 -5.70 10.26 5.43
CA LEU A 71 -5.89 11.36 6.38
C LEU A 71 -4.98 11.13 7.58
N VAL A 72 -4.06 12.07 7.82
CA VAL A 72 -3.18 12.08 8.99
C VAL A 72 -3.63 13.19 9.92
N THR A 73 -4.07 12.84 11.13
CA THR A 73 -4.50 13.80 12.16
C THR A 73 -3.51 13.83 13.31
N HIS A 74 -2.85 14.96 13.52
CA HIS A 74 -1.93 15.14 14.62
C HIS A 74 -2.67 15.17 15.95
N GLN A 75 -2.35 14.24 16.86
CA GLN A 75 -3.16 14.00 18.07
C GLN A 75 -3.15 15.19 19.03
N SER A 76 -2.01 15.87 19.17
CA SER A 76 -1.86 16.93 20.17
C SER A 76 -2.49 18.27 19.74
N SER A 77 -2.50 18.59 18.44
CA SER A 77 -3.05 19.86 17.92
C SER A 77 -4.38 19.72 17.17
N GLY A 78 -4.75 18.52 16.74
CA GLY A 78 -5.88 18.29 15.84
C GLY A 78 -5.64 18.74 14.39
N ALA A 79 -4.42 19.17 14.06
CA ALA A 79 -4.06 19.55 12.68
C ALA A 79 -4.17 18.34 11.76
N LYS A 80 -4.72 18.55 10.56
CA LYS A 80 -4.93 17.48 9.57
C LYS A 80 -4.12 17.74 8.32
N LEU A 81 -3.46 16.69 7.84
CA LEU A 81 -2.80 16.67 6.54
C LEU A 81 -3.31 15.48 5.72
N LEU A 82 -3.38 15.65 4.41
CA LEU A 82 -3.64 14.56 3.47
C LEU A 82 -2.33 14.12 2.83
N PHE A 83 -2.09 12.81 2.79
CA PHE A 83 -1.03 12.21 2.00
C PHE A 83 -1.67 11.58 0.76
N ASP A 84 -1.41 12.18 -0.39
CA ASP A 84 -2.10 11.99 -1.68
C ASP A 84 -3.58 12.38 -1.68
N LEU A 85 -4.14 12.54 -2.90
CA LEU A 85 -5.54 12.89 -3.16
C LEU A 85 -6.25 11.89 -4.09
N SER A 86 -5.63 10.74 -4.39
CA SER A 86 -6.20 9.76 -5.33
C SER A 86 -6.44 10.39 -6.71
N VAL A 87 -7.37 9.82 -7.48
CA VAL A 87 -7.79 10.34 -8.79
C VAL A 87 -8.90 11.39 -8.64
N ARG A 88 -8.81 12.49 -9.39
CA ARG A 88 -9.89 13.50 -9.49
C ARG A 88 -11.17 12.91 -10.09
N LYS A 89 -12.34 13.32 -9.59
CA LYS A 89 -13.64 12.77 -10.06
C LYS A 89 -13.99 13.15 -11.50
N ASP A 90 -13.52 14.30 -11.97
CA ASP A 90 -13.66 14.80 -13.35
C ASP A 90 -12.53 14.31 -14.28
N HIS A 91 -12.00 13.10 -14.04
CA HIS A 91 -10.93 12.42 -14.78
C HIS A 91 -11.08 12.37 -16.31
N THR A 92 -12.29 12.55 -16.86
CA THR A 92 -12.53 12.56 -18.31
C THR A 92 -12.10 13.85 -19.01
N SER A 93 -11.80 14.91 -18.26
CA SER A 93 -11.41 16.20 -18.84
C SER A 93 -10.55 17.08 -17.92
N GLY A 94 -10.41 16.71 -16.65
CA GLY A 94 -9.80 17.55 -15.65
C GLY A 94 -8.27 17.43 -15.53
N PHE A 95 -7.64 16.45 -16.17
CA PHE A 95 -6.18 16.33 -16.16
C PHE A 95 -5.51 17.39 -17.04
N ALA A 96 -4.22 17.62 -16.85
CA ALA A 96 -3.44 18.39 -17.82
C ALA A 96 -3.48 17.67 -19.20
N PRO A 97 -3.46 18.40 -20.34
CA PRO A 97 -3.63 17.78 -21.66
C PRO A 97 -2.64 16.65 -21.97
N ALA A 98 -1.39 16.73 -21.49
CA ALA A 98 -0.40 15.68 -21.65
C ALA A 98 -0.84 14.36 -21.00
N VAL A 99 -1.37 14.43 -19.78
CA VAL A 99 -1.92 13.28 -19.06
C VAL A 99 -3.23 12.83 -19.68
N GLN A 100 -4.14 13.75 -20.03
CA GLN A 100 -5.44 13.38 -20.62
C GLN A 100 -5.25 12.58 -21.91
N ARG A 101 -4.29 12.97 -22.77
CA ARG A 101 -3.96 12.21 -23.98
C ARG A 101 -3.49 10.78 -23.67
N LEU A 102 -2.67 10.60 -22.64
CA LEU A 102 -2.18 9.27 -22.24
C LEU A 102 -3.32 8.39 -21.71
N VAL A 103 -4.20 8.97 -20.89
CA VAL A 103 -5.35 8.30 -20.28
C VAL A 103 -6.38 7.91 -21.34
N ASP A 104 -6.63 8.79 -22.31
CA ASP A 104 -7.62 8.57 -23.37
C ASP A 104 -7.07 7.71 -24.52
N ASP A 105 -5.76 7.45 -24.57
CA ASP A 105 -5.15 6.64 -25.62
C ASP A 105 -5.57 5.17 -25.48
N PRO A 106 -6.35 4.62 -26.43
CA PRO A 106 -6.74 3.21 -26.38
C PRO A 106 -5.55 2.25 -26.45
N ALA A 107 -4.39 2.68 -26.97
CA ALA A 107 -3.17 1.88 -27.00
C ALA A 107 -2.49 1.74 -25.63
N SER A 108 -2.77 2.63 -24.68
CA SER A 108 -2.32 2.49 -23.29
C SER A 108 -2.97 1.29 -22.59
N GLU A 109 -4.08 0.78 -23.15
CA GLU A 109 -4.94 -0.24 -22.54
C GLU A 109 -5.29 0.06 -21.07
N PHE A 110 -5.28 1.35 -20.71
CA PHE A 110 -5.51 1.84 -19.36
C PHE A 110 -7.00 2.07 -19.13
N TRP A 111 -7.46 1.86 -17.91
CA TRP A 111 -8.77 2.33 -17.49
C TRP A 111 -8.78 2.77 -16.03
N VAL A 112 -9.66 3.74 -15.75
CA VAL A 112 -10.05 4.19 -14.40
C VAL A 112 -11.54 3.99 -14.26
N ARG A 113 -11.98 3.40 -13.14
CA ARG A 113 -13.41 3.23 -12.82
C ARG A 113 -13.63 3.38 -11.34
N TRP A 114 -14.87 3.68 -10.96
CA TRP A 114 -15.30 3.70 -9.57
C TRP A 114 -16.19 2.50 -9.30
N VAL A 115 -16.02 1.90 -8.13
CA VAL A 115 -16.84 0.80 -7.64
C VAL A 115 -17.43 1.15 -6.27
N GLU A 116 -18.59 0.57 -5.96
CA GLU A 116 -19.21 0.72 -4.64
C GLU A 116 -18.29 0.07 -3.59
N THR A 117 -17.81 0.83 -2.60
CA THR A 117 -16.83 0.33 -1.62
C THR A 117 -17.37 -0.81 -0.77
N ASP A 118 -18.68 -0.87 -0.52
CA ASP A 118 -19.30 -2.00 0.18
C ASP A 118 -19.28 -3.30 -0.66
N SER A 119 -19.18 -3.20 -1.99
CA SER A 119 -19.02 -4.36 -2.88
C SER A 119 -17.59 -4.92 -2.92
N VAL A 120 -16.60 -4.14 -2.45
CA VAL A 120 -15.18 -4.53 -2.42
C VAL A 120 -14.96 -5.68 -1.44
N ALA A 121 -15.63 -5.65 -0.28
CA ALA A 121 -15.60 -6.74 0.69
C ALA A 121 -16.13 -8.05 0.06
N SER A 122 -17.23 -7.99 -0.70
CA SER A 122 -17.82 -9.17 -1.35
C SER A 122 -17.06 -9.65 -2.59
N ALA A 123 -16.48 -8.75 -3.39
CA ALA A 123 -15.74 -9.09 -4.61
C ALA A 123 -14.32 -9.58 -4.32
N SER A 124 -13.69 -9.13 -3.22
CA SER A 124 -12.37 -9.64 -2.83
C SER A 124 -12.40 -11.10 -2.36
N ALA A 125 -13.57 -11.60 -1.93
CA ALA A 125 -13.80 -13.01 -1.62
C ALA A 125 -13.86 -13.91 -2.87
N SER A 126 -14.24 -13.37 -4.05
CA SER A 126 -14.20 -14.09 -5.34
C SER A 126 -12.88 -13.85 -6.10
N ALA A 127 -12.22 -12.71 -5.92
CA ALA A 127 -10.97 -12.35 -6.61
C ALA A 127 -9.81 -13.31 -6.33
N ALA A 128 -9.76 -13.87 -5.13
CA ALA A 128 -8.77 -14.87 -4.78
C ALA A 128 -8.91 -16.14 -5.67
N ALA A 129 -10.05 -16.37 -6.35
CA ALA A 129 -10.28 -17.50 -7.26
C ALA A 129 -9.84 -17.27 -8.73
N GLY A 130 -9.08 -16.21 -9.01
CA GLY A 130 -8.62 -15.94 -10.38
C GLY A 130 -9.74 -15.65 -11.39
N GLU A 131 -10.98 -15.46 -10.94
CA GLU A 131 -12.14 -15.18 -11.79
C GLU A 131 -12.20 -13.68 -12.17
N VAL A 132 -11.36 -13.32 -13.14
CA VAL A 132 -11.49 -12.08 -13.91
C VAL A 132 -12.61 -12.28 -14.94
N SER A 133 -13.70 -11.53 -14.86
CA SER A 133 -14.87 -11.71 -15.74
C SER A 133 -14.79 -10.96 -17.06
N GLY A 134 -13.69 -10.25 -17.36
CA GLY A 134 -13.56 -9.45 -18.58
C GLY A 134 -12.15 -9.43 -19.16
N GLU A 135 -12.06 -9.31 -20.49
CA GLU A 135 -10.80 -9.26 -21.27
C GLU A 135 -9.85 -8.12 -20.83
N ARG A 136 -10.32 -7.18 -20.01
CA ARG A 136 -9.57 -6.01 -19.51
C ARG A 136 -9.31 -5.99 -18.00
N GLY A 137 -9.47 -7.10 -17.28
CA GLY A 137 -9.13 -7.18 -15.84
C GLY A 137 -10.25 -6.75 -14.87
N GLU A 138 -11.50 -6.73 -15.33
CA GLU A 138 -12.68 -6.42 -14.51
C GLU A 138 -13.07 -7.61 -13.63
N ARG A 139 -13.40 -7.37 -12.36
CA ARG A 139 -13.79 -8.43 -11.43
C ARG A 139 -15.28 -8.71 -11.44
N GLN A 140 -15.61 -9.99 -11.28
CA GLN A 140 -16.98 -10.43 -11.12
C GLN A 140 -17.53 -9.98 -9.76
N GLY A 141 -18.64 -9.23 -9.77
CA GLY A 141 -19.34 -8.79 -8.56
C GLY A 141 -19.00 -7.37 -8.09
N GLU A 142 -18.01 -6.70 -8.70
CA GLU A 142 -17.82 -5.26 -8.50
C GLU A 142 -19.00 -4.49 -9.12
N VAL A 143 -19.60 -3.60 -8.33
CA VAL A 143 -20.71 -2.76 -8.79
C VAL A 143 -20.16 -1.40 -9.15
N ALA A 144 -20.32 -0.99 -10.41
CA ALA A 144 -19.90 0.32 -10.88
C ALA A 144 -20.58 1.45 -10.07
N ALA A 145 -19.79 2.42 -9.63
CA ALA A 145 -20.23 3.59 -8.89
C ALA A 145 -19.98 4.87 -9.69
N ARG A 146 -20.62 5.97 -9.25
CA ARG A 146 -20.33 7.30 -9.80
C ARG A 146 -18.94 7.77 -9.34
N PRO A 147 -18.20 8.52 -10.17
CA PRO A 147 -16.93 9.10 -9.75
C PRO A 147 -17.09 10.01 -8.53
N ARG A 148 -16.20 9.83 -7.56
CA ARG A 148 -16.03 10.67 -6.37
C ARG A 148 -14.54 10.83 -6.06
N ASP A 149 -14.14 11.95 -5.48
CA ASP A 149 -12.75 12.21 -5.09
C ASP A 149 -12.59 12.23 -3.56
N VAL A 150 -11.37 12.48 -3.08
CA VAL A 150 -11.07 12.56 -1.65
C VAL A 150 -11.89 13.63 -0.94
N VAL A 151 -12.14 14.78 -1.59
CA VAL A 151 -12.91 15.86 -0.97
C VAL A 151 -14.37 15.46 -0.80
N ASP A 152 -14.97 14.77 -1.77
CA ASP A 152 -16.33 14.24 -1.62
C ASP A 152 -16.43 13.26 -0.44
N VAL A 153 -15.42 12.41 -0.26
CA VAL A 153 -15.38 11.43 0.84
C VAL A 153 -15.19 12.12 2.21
N LEU A 154 -14.39 13.17 2.29
CA LEU A 154 -14.18 13.97 3.49
C LEU A 154 -15.44 14.76 3.88
N GLU A 155 -16.05 15.47 2.92
CA GLU A 155 -17.25 16.28 3.15
C GLU A 155 -18.45 15.40 3.54
N ALA A 156 -18.62 14.23 2.92
CA ALA A 156 -19.65 13.26 3.29
C ALA A 156 -19.49 12.75 4.74
N ALA A 157 -18.28 12.79 5.28
CA ALA A 157 -17.95 12.43 6.66
C ALA A 157 -17.95 13.63 7.63
N GLY A 158 -18.29 14.84 7.14
CA GLY A 158 -18.41 16.03 7.97
C GLY A 158 -17.13 16.84 8.18
N VAL A 159 -16.06 16.60 7.40
CA VAL A 159 -14.86 17.45 7.41
C VAL A 159 -15.13 18.69 6.55
N ASP A 160 -15.04 19.89 7.14
CA ASP A 160 -15.24 21.15 6.41
C ASP A 160 -13.95 21.59 5.69
N VAL A 161 -13.78 21.08 4.46
CA VAL A 161 -12.63 21.42 3.61
C VAL A 161 -12.59 22.92 3.30
N ALA A 162 -13.75 23.56 3.09
CA ALA A 162 -13.83 24.99 2.79
C ALA A 162 -13.46 25.88 3.99
N ALA A 163 -13.72 25.43 5.21
CA ALA A 163 -13.25 26.09 6.43
C ALA A 163 -11.73 26.02 6.61
N GLY A 164 -11.04 25.15 5.87
CA GLY A 164 -9.60 24.94 5.94
C GLY A 164 -9.20 23.99 7.07
N GLU A 165 -9.99 22.95 7.32
CA GLU A 165 -9.67 21.91 8.31
C GLU A 165 -8.43 21.08 7.95
N VAL A 166 -7.99 21.10 6.69
CA VAL A 166 -6.78 20.44 6.20
C VAL A 166 -5.70 21.49 5.96
N GLU A 167 -4.60 21.44 6.73
CA GLU A 167 -3.52 22.43 6.66
C GLU A 167 -2.56 22.20 5.48
N ALA A 168 -2.47 20.96 5.01
CA ALA A 168 -1.55 20.59 3.94
C ALA A 168 -2.04 19.34 3.18
N VAL A 169 -1.77 19.35 1.87
CA VAL A 169 -1.84 18.18 1.00
C VAL A 169 -0.41 17.86 0.57
N VAL A 170 0.06 16.66 0.88
CA VAL A 170 1.32 16.12 0.37
C VAL A 170 1.00 15.33 -0.89
N TRP A 171 1.65 15.67 -2.00
CA TRP A 171 1.78 14.75 -3.11
C TRP A 171 3.02 13.90 -2.87
N SER A 172 2.82 12.59 -2.74
CA SER A 172 3.91 11.62 -2.78
C SER A 172 4.73 11.85 -4.05
N HIS A 173 4.06 12.09 -5.17
CA HIS A 173 4.64 12.56 -6.42
C HIS A 173 3.56 13.08 -7.38
N ALA A 174 3.97 13.54 -8.57
CA ALA A 174 3.14 14.28 -9.52
C ALA A 174 2.41 13.42 -10.58
N HIS A 175 2.12 12.14 -10.31
CA HIS A 175 1.25 11.33 -11.18
C HIS A 175 -0.23 11.56 -10.85
N PHE A 176 -1.08 11.43 -11.87
CA PHE A 176 -2.46 11.90 -11.88
C PHE A 176 -3.39 11.18 -10.88
N ASP A 177 -2.99 9.99 -10.46
CA ASP A 177 -3.65 9.13 -9.49
C ASP A 177 -3.23 9.39 -8.04
N HIS A 178 -2.35 10.38 -7.83
CA HIS A 178 -1.94 10.87 -6.51
C HIS A 178 -2.31 12.34 -6.30
N THR A 179 -2.44 13.13 -7.37
CA THR A 179 -2.60 14.59 -7.27
C THR A 179 -4.03 15.07 -7.03
N GLY A 180 -5.03 14.29 -7.44
CA GLY A 180 -6.45 14.63 -7.30
C GLY A 180 -6.82 16.03 -7.82
N ASP A 181 -7.67 16.75 -7.10
CA ASP A 181 -8.04 18.13 -7.40
C ASP A 181 -7.79 19.05 -6.19
N VAL A 182 -6.52 19.42 -5.99
CA VAL A 182 -6.13 20.26 -4.85
C VAL A 182 -6.79 21.66 -4.87
N THR A 183 -7.30 22.12 -6.01
CA THR A 183 -8.00 23.41 -6.12
C THR A 183 -9.33 23.44 -5.37
N ARG A 184 -9.85 22.30 -4.93
CA ARG A 184 -11.03 22.23 -4.04
C ARG A 184 -10.73 22.67 -2.61
N PHE A 185 -9.46 22.75 -2.22
CA PHE A 185 -9.03 23.27 -0.93
C PHE A 185 -8.76 24.77 -1.02
N PRO A 186 -9.11 25.59 -0.01
CA PRO A 186 -8.80 27.02 -0.01
C PRO A 186 -7.29 27.26 -0.16
N ALA A 187 -6.87 28.07 -1.14
CA ALA A 187 -5.45 28.29 -1.45
C ALA A 187 -4.69 28.93 -0.28
N GLU A 188 -5.36 29.77 0.48
CA GLU A 188 -4.82 30.58 1.57
C GLU A 188 -4.69 29.81 2.89
N LYS A 189 -5.28 28.60 2.97
CA LYS A 189 -5.35 27.82 4.21
C LYS A 189 -4.68 26.45 4.12
N THR A 190 -4.62 25.86 2.93
CA THR A 190 -4.05 24.53 2.73
C THR A 190 -2.77 24.65 1.91
N LYS A 191 -1.65 24.12 2.39
CA LYS A 191 -0.38 24.10 1.64
C LYS A 191 -0.38 22.96 0.64
N LEU A 192 0.34 23.12 -0.47
CA LEU A 192 0.71 21.98 -1.32
C LEU A 192 2.16 21.62 -1.00
N VAL A 193 2.40 20.38 -0.60
CA VAL A 193 3.72 19.86 -0.23
C VAL A 193 4.16 18.85 -1.29
N VAL A 194 5.37 19.03 -1.82
CA VAL A 194 5.95 18.22 -2.91
C VAL A 194 7.40 17.87 -2.59
N GLY A 195 7.93 16.78 -3.16
CA GLY A 195 9.31 16.41 -2.93
C GLY A 195 10.35 17.19 -3.77
N PRO A 196 11.65 16.93 -3.55
CA PRO A 196 12.74 17.67 -4.17
C PRO A 196 12.74 17.57 -5.70
N GLY A 197 13.01 18.69 -6.37
CA GLY A 197 13.11 18.77 -7.83
C GLY A 197 11.79 19.06 -8.54
N PHE A 198 10.67 19.14 -7.82
CA PHE A 198 9.34 19.39 -8.40
C PHE A 198 9.32 20.68 -9.24
N ARG A 199 9.82 21.80 -8.70
CA ARG A 199 9.80 23.08 -9.43
C ARG A 199 10.67 23.06 -10.66
N GLU A 200 11.82 22.38 -10.59
CA GLU A 200 12.73 22.25 -11.72
C GLU A 200 12.10 21.40 -12.83
N ALA A 201 11.45 20.30 -12.47
CA ALA A 201 10.85 19.38 -13.43
C ALA A 201 9.58 19.93 -14.09
N PHE A 202 8.72 20.64 -13.34
CA PHE A 202 7.39 21.02 -13.83
C PHE A 202 7.21 22.53 -14.07
N GLY A 203 8.17 23.36 -13.64
CA GLY A 203 8.17 24.81 -13.86
C GLY A 203 6.89 25.47 -13.34
N GLU A 204 6.21 26.21 -14.22
CA GLU A 204 4.93 26.85 -13.91
C GLU A 204 3.70 25.97 -14.20
N GLY A 205 3.90 24.72 -14.63
CA GLY A 205 2.82 23.80 -14.99
C GLY A 205 2.02 24.23 -16.22
N TRP A 206 1.05 23.40 -16.63
CA TRP A 206 0.13 23.73 -17.71
C TRP A 206 -0.83 24.86 -17.26
N PRO A 207 -1.18 25.85 -18.11
CA PRO A 207 -0.87 25.97 -19.55
C PRO A 207 0.42 26.74 -19.88
N ARG A 208 1.19 27.21 -18.90
CA ARG A 208 2.43 27.98 -19.16
C ARG A 208 3.56 27.09 -19.69
N VAL A 209 3.55 25.82 -19.29
CA VAL A 209 4.39 24.75 -19.82
C VAL A 209 3.46 23.75 -20.52
N GLU A 210 3.51 23.72 -21.86
CA GLU A 210 2.53 23.01 -22.71
C GLU A 210 2.42 21.51 -22.38
N GLU A 211 3.55 20.84 -22.16
CA GLU A 211 3.63 19.40 -21.90
C GLU A 211 3.79 19.05 -20.41
N ALA A 212 3.56 20.01 -19.50
CA ALA A 212 3.60 19.70 -18.08
C ALA A 212 2.46 18.73 -17.71
N PRO A 213 2.74 17.66 -16.94
CA PRO A 213 1.72 16.69 -16.52
C PRO A 213 0.81 17.21 -15.41
N VAL A 214 1.18 18.34 -14.80
CA VAL A 214 0.47 19.03 -13.71
C VAL A 214 0.05 20.43 -14.15
N LYS A 215 -0.95 21.01 -13.48
CA LYS A 215 -1.53 22.30 -13.86
C LYS A 215 -1.06 23.38 -12.88
N GLY A 216 -0.57 24.51 -13.39
CA GLY A 216 -0.06 25.61 -12.56
C GLY A 216 -1.08 26.16 -11.57
N VAL A 217 -2.38 26.06 -11.89
CA VAL A 217 -3.49 26.44 -11.00
C VAL A 217 -3.51 25.67 -9.68
N GLU A 218 -2.89 24.49 -9.62
CA GLU A 218 -2.88 23.63 -8.41
C GLU A 218 -2.10 24.28 -7.26
N TRP A 219 -1.15 25.16 -7.56
CA TRP A 219 -0.40 25.96 -6.58
C TRP A 219 -0.51 27.47 -6.77
N GLU A 220 -1.37 27.96 -7.67
CA GLU A 220 -1.61 29.39 -7.81
C GLU A 220 -2.30 29.96 -6.57
N GLY A 221 -1.74 31.04 -6.01
CA GLY A 221 -2.26 31.65 -4.77
C GLY A 221 -2.04 30.82 -3.49
N ARG A 222 -1.48 29.61 -3.61
CA ARG A 222 -1.21 28.68 -2.52
C ARG A 222 0.25 28.70 -2.11
N GLU A 223 0.54 28.45 -0.84
CA GLU A 223 1.90 28.11 -0.42
C GLU A 223 2.31 26.73 -0.97
N LEU A 224 3.29 26.73 -1.87
CA LEU A 224 3.95 25.52 -2.38
C LEU A 224 5.22 25.23 -1.56
N VAL A 225 5.20 24.16 -0.78
CA VAL A 225 6.32 23.69 0.04
C VAL A 225 7.04 22.56 -0.70
N GLU A 226 8.23 22.85 -1.22
CA GLU A 226 9.10 21.80 -1.74
C GLU A 226 10.02 21.32 -0.63
N VAL A 227 9.89 20.07 -0.25
CA VAL A 227 10.54 19.51 0.94
C VAL A 227 12.05 19.58 0.77
N ARG A 228 12.71 20.19 1.75
CA ARG A 228 14.15 20.30 1.85
C ARG A 228 14.69 19.32 2.86
N PHE A 229 15.73 18.58 2.49
CA PHE A 229 16.35 17.56 3.34
C PHE A 229 17.75 17.96 3.83
N GLU A 230 18.17 19.20 3.59
CA GLU A 230 19.40 19.74 4.17
C GLU A 230 19.31 19.71 5.71
N GLY A 231 20.34 19.14 6.35
CA GLY A 231 20.38 18.96 7.80
C GLY A 231 19.34 17.97 8.34
N ALA A 232 18.56 17.30 7.49
CA ALA A 232 17.64 16.26 7.92
C ALA A 232 18.42 15.01 8.38
N GLY A 233 17.90 14.34 9.42
CA GLY A 233 18.38 13.03 9.82
C GLY A 233 18.03 11.96 8.78
N ARG A 234 18.35 10.71 9.11
CA ARG A 234 17.90 9.55 8.34
C ARG A 234 17.05 8.63 9.21
N ILE A 235 16.03 8.03 8.61
CA ILE A 235 15.32 6.87 9.15
C ILE A 235 15.53 5.73 8.15
N GLY A 236 16.13 4.64 8.61
CA GLY A 236 16.76 3.65 7.75
C GLY A 236 17.76 4.35 6.84
N ARG A 237 17.70 4.05 5.54
CA ARG A 237 18.51 4.73 4.53
C ARG A 237 17.94 6.08 4.07
N PHE A 238 16.68 6.39 4.30
CA PHE A 238 16.03 7.58 3.72
C PHE A 238 16.33 8.84 4.53
N ARG A 239 16.53 9.97 3.83
CA ARG A 239 16.52 11.29 4.49
C ARG A 239 15.11 11.52 5.02
N ALA A 240 14.98 11.96 6.26
CA ALA A 240 13.70 12.05 6.95
C ALA A 240 13.47 13.47 7.49
N ARG A 241 12.43 14.14 6.99
CA ARG A 241 11.99 15.44 7.48
C ARG A 241 10.78 15.24 8.39
N ASP A 242 10.95 15.55 9.67
CA ASP A 242 9.87 15.62 10.63
C ASP A 242 8.96 16.83 10.31
N TRP A 243 7.68 16.58 10.06
CA TRP A 243 6.73 17.60 9.59
C TRP A 243 6.32 18.55 10.72
N TRP A 244 5.91 18.01 11.87
CA TRP A 244 5.53 18.81 13.04
C TRP A 244 6.69 19.08 14.00
N GLY A 245 7.84 18.41 13.81
CA GLY A 245 9.05 18.62 14.60
C GLY A 245 9.04 17.94 15.96
N ASP A 246 8.07 17.05 16.19
CA ASP A 246 7.88 16.32 17.44
C ASP A 246 8.00 14.80 17.28
N GLY A 247 8.34 14.31 16.08
CA GLY A 247 8.58 12.92 15.77
C GLY A 247 7.34 12.05 15.57
N SER A 248 6.17 12.67 15.38
CA SER A 248 4.90 11.99 15.09
C SER A 248 4.70 11.63 13.62
N PHE A 249 5.25 12.43 12.68
CA PHE A 249 5.11 12.17 11.24
C PHE A 249 6.33 12.68 10.45
N TYR A 250 6.86 11.82 9.59
CA TYR A 250 8.02 12.11 8.76
C TYR A 250 7.68 11.97 7.28
N LEU A 251 8.21 12.90 6.48
CA LEU A 251 8.35 12.75 5.04
C LEU A 251 9.72 12.14 4.75
N LEU A 252 9.75 11.07 3.96
CA LEU A 252 10.95 10.34 3.58
C LEU A 252 11.27 10.59 2.11
N ASP A 253 12.53 10.90 1.83
CA ASP A 253 13.04 11.06 0.46
C ASP A 253 13.28 9.69 -0.18
N THR A 254 12.40 9.30 -1.13
CA THR A 254 12.39 7.99 -1.77
C THR A 254 12.43 8.13 -3.30
N PRO A 255 13.56 8.58 -3.87
CA PRO A 255 13.68 8.89 -5.29
C PRO A 255 13.54 7.65 -6.17
N GLY A 256 13.30 7.87 -7.47
CA GLY A 256 13.42 6.86 -8.51
C GLY A 256 12.15 6.65 -9.31
N HIS A 257 11.03 6.38 -8.65
CA HIS A 257 9.74 6.21 -9.35
C HIS A 257 9.38 7.46 -10.16
N ALA A 258 9.36 8.62 -9.49
CA ALA A 258 9.07 9.90 -10.10
C ALA A 258 9.98 10.99 -9.50
N VAL A 259 10.06 12.14 -10.17
CA VAL A 259 10.74 13.32 -9.60
C VAL A 259 10.06 13.70 -8.29
N GLY A 260 10.87 13.89 -7.25
CA GLY A 260 10.39 14.29 -5.93
C GLY A 260 9.51 13.26 -5.25
N HIS A 261 9.66 11.97 -5.55
CA HIS A 261 8.90 10.93 -4.88
C HIS A 261 9.18 10.89 -3.37
N LEU A 262 8.11 10.88 -2.57
CA LEU A 262 8.12 10.85 -1.11
C LEU A 262 7.33 9.65 -0.60
N CYS A 263 7.79 9.09 0.52
CA CYS A 263 6.96 8.23 1.38
C CYS A 263 6.65 8.94 2.69
N GLY A 264 5.56 8.57 3.35
CA GLY A 264 5.21 9.04 4.69
C GLY A 264 5.49 7.97 5.75
N LEU A 265 6.01 8.36 6.92
CA LEU A 265 6.12 7.48 8.09
C LEU A 265 5.40 8.14 9.27
N ALA A 266 4.25 7.58 9.64
CA ALA A 266 3.41 8.07 10.71
C ALA A 266 3.58 7.20 11.96
N ARG A 267 3.87 7.80 13.11
CA ARG A 267 3.83 7.12 14.41
C ARG A 267 2.40 7.14 14.93
N VAL A 268 1.77 5.98 14.92
CA VAL A 268 0.38 5.84 15.38
C VAL A 268 0.26 5.40 16.84
N ARG A 269 1.32 4.79 17.38
CA ARG A 269 1.41 4.40 18.79
C ARG A 269 2.77 4.76 19.37
N ALA A 270 2.77 5.49 20.48
CA ALA A 270 3.96 5.67 21.30
C ALA A 270 4.24 4.38 22.09
N GLY A 271 5.49 3.93 22.16
CA GLY A 271 5.86 2.81 23.01
C GLY A 271 6.08 3.26 24.45
N ALA A 272 5.63 2.47 25.43
CA ALA A 272 6.05 2.67 26.83
C ALA A 272 7.49 2.17 27.05
N ALA A 273 7.92 1.21 26.24
CA ALA A 273 9.31 0.79 26.06
C ALA A 273 9.72 0.78 24.58
N ALA A 274 11.03 0.78 24.32
CA ALA A 274 11.58 0.58 22.97
C ALA A 274 11.08 -0.75 22.39
N GLY A 275 10.58 -0.76 21.15
CA GLY A 275 9.99 -1.95 20.53
C GLY A 275 8.45 -2.00 20.58
N GLU A 276 7.82 -1.16 21.40
CA GLU A 276 6.34 -1.10 21.54
C GLU A 276 5.70 -0.01 20.68
N GLU A 277 6.48 0.74 19.92
CA GLU A 277 5.95 1.72 18.98
C GLU A 277 5.22 1.03 17.81
N ALA A 278 4.32 1.74 17.16
CA ALA A 278 3.72 1.30 15.91
C ALA A 278 3.70 2.45 14.90
N PHE A 279 4.01 2.13 13.66
CA PHE A 279 4.11 3.06 12.55
C PHE A 279 3.32 2.58 11.36
N VAL A 280 2.85 3.52 10.54
CA VAL A 280 2.31 3.27 9.21
C VAL A 280 3.25 3.92 8.20
N PHE A 281 3.75 3.13 7.26
CA PHE A 281 4.54 3.57 6.12
C PHE A 281 3.60 3.72 4.90
N MET A 282 3.34 4.96 4.51
CA MET A 282 2.53 5.32 3.34
C MET A 282 3.47 5.40 2.13
N GLY A 283 3.44 4.36 1.31
CA GLY A 283 4.49 4.10 0.33
C GLY A 283 4.40 4.87 -0.97
N GLY A 284 3.24 5.48 -1.29
CA GLY A 284 2.99 5.99 -2.65
C GLY A 284 3.28 4.89 -3.67
N ASP A 285 4.14 5.24 -4.63
CA ASP A 285 4.60 4.38 -5.73
C ASP A 285 6.04 3.89 -5.56
N CYS A 286 6.54 3.84 -4.32
CA CYS A 286 7.82 3.20 -4.02
C CYS A 286 7.85 1.76 -4.56
N ALA A 287 6.71 1.05 -4.47
CA ALA A 287 6.43 -0.16 -5.24
C ALA A 287 4.93 -0.28 -5.52
N HIS A 288 4.55 -0.71 -6.73
CA HIS A 288 3.16 -0.92 -7.16
C HIS A 288 2.56 -2.24 -6.68
N HIS A 289 3.40 -3.24 -6.42
CA HIS A 289 2.97 -4.59 -6.05
C HIS A 289 3.88 -5.17 -4.96
N PRO A 290 3.34 -5.82 -3.90
CA PRO A 290 4.15 -6.35 -2.79
C PRO A 290 5.26 -7.32 -3.21
N ALA A 291 5.01 -8.12 -4.23
CA ALA A 291 6.00 -8.99 -4.87
C ALA A 291 7.25 -8.26 -5.45
N GLN A 292 7.28 -6.92 -5.50
CA GLN A 292 8.47 -6.15 -5.87
C GLN A 292 9.47 -5.95 -4.71
N PHE A 293 9.04 -6.16 -3.46
CA PHE A 293 9.89 -6.06 -2.26
C PHE A 293 9.73 -7.25 -1.30
N ARG A 294 8.90 -8.25 -1.65
CA ARG A 294 8.71 -9.49 -0.88
C ARG A 294 8.88 -10.73 -1.77
N PRO A 295 9.53 -11.80 -1.26
CA PRO A 295 10.25 -11.85 0.02
C PRO A 295 11.56 -11.06 -0.03
N SER A 296 12.21 -10.88 1.11
CA SER A 296 13.51 -10.19 1.22
C SER A 296 14.50 -11.00 2.06
N PRO A 297 15.79 -10.61 2.11
CA PRO A 297 16.77 -11.27 2.98
C PRO A 297 16.43 -11.16 4.47
N TYR A 298 15.73 -10.10 4.86
CA TYR A 298 15.33 -9.86 6.25
C TYR A 298 14.00 -10.54 6.61
N LEU A 299 13.15 -10.72 5.60
CA LEU A 299 11.84 -11.34 5.72
C LEU A 299 11.67 -12.38 4.60
N PRO A 300 12.25 -13.59 4.79
CA PRO A 300 12.14 -14.63 3.80
C PRO A 300 10.70 -15.16 3.70
N LEU A 301 10.44 -15.95 2.66
CA LEU A 301 9.16 -16.65 2.51
C LEU A 301 8.95 -17.62 3.70
N PRO A 302 7.80 -17.59 4.39
CA PRO A 302 7.57 -18.41 5.58
C PRO A 302 7.28 -19.86 5.20
N THR A 303 7.56 -20.82 6.08
CA THR A 303 7.17 -22.22 5.87
C THR A 303 5.64 -22.37 5.85
N THR A 304 4.95 -21.61 6.70
CA THR A 304 3.49 -21.60 6.83
C THR A 304 2.96 -20.20 6.58
N ILE A 305 1.92 -20.06 5.75
CA ILE A 305 1.25 -18.79 5.47
C ILE A 305 -0.15 -18.86 6.09
N THR A 306 -0.47 -17.92 6.99
CA THR A 306 -1.77 -17.86 7.66
C THR A 306 -2.22 -16.40 7.78
N PRO A 307 -3.44 -16.04 7.33
CA PRO A 307 -4.40 -16.90 6.63
C PRO A 307 -3.86 -17.39 5.28
N SER A 308 -4.47 -18.44 4.72
CA SER A 308 -4.09 -18.93 3.38
C SER A 308 -4.21 -17.78 2.37
N PRO A 309 -3.23 -17.61 1.46
CA PRO A 309 -3.33 -16.60 0.41
C PRO A 309 -4.34 -17.01 -0.68
N PHE A 310 -4.85 -18.24 -0.66
CA PHE A 310 -5.80 -18.79 -1.63
C PHE A 310 -7.24 -18.80 -1.10
N PRO A 311 -8.25 -18.66 -1.98
CA PRO A 311 -9.67 -18.61 -1.62
C PRO A 311 -10.09 -19.96 -1.05
N PRO A 312 -11.06 -20.04 -0.11
CA PRO A 312 -11.46 -21.29 0.54
C PRO A 312 -11.80 -22.46 -0.40
N GLN A 313 -12.19 -22.17 -1.64
CA GLN A 313 -12.60 -23.14 -2.67
C GLN A 313 -11.43 -23.64 -3.52
N SER A 314 -10.23 -23.11 -3.32
CA SER A 314 -9.03 -23.50 -4.06
C SER A 314 -8.73 -24.98 -3.86
N ARG A 315 -8.38 -25.68 -4.95
CA ARG A 315 -7.86 -27.06 -4.89
C ARG A 315 -6.65 -27.19 -3.95
N HIS A 316 -5.95 -26.09 -3.72
CA HIS A 316 -4.77 -26.01 -2.87
C HIS A 316 -5.09 -26.01 -1.36
N HIS A 317 -6.36 -25.83 -0.95
CA HIS A 317 -6.79 -26.07 0.44
C HIS A 317 -6.84 -27.56 0.81
N HIS A 318 -6.88 -28.45 -0.18
CA HIS A 318 -7.04 -29.89 0.01
C HIS A 318 -5.73 -30.69 -0.16
N HIS A 319 -4.60 -30.03 -0.41
CA HIS A 319 -3.30 -30.71 -0.44
C HIS A 319 -2.86 -31.06 0.98
N GLY A 320 -3.26 -32.26 1.41
CA GLY A 320 -2.88 -32.82 2.70
C GLY A 320 -1.36 -32.88 2.90
N ALA A 321 -0.93 -32.38 4.06
CA ALA A 321 0.16 -32.85 4.92
C ALA A 321 1.59 -33.10 4.37
N LEU A 322 1.93 -32.89 3.09
CA LEU A 322 3.24 -33.30 2.54
C LEU A 322 4.16 -32.16 2.05
N SER A 323 3.68 -30.92 1.93
CA SER A 323 4.53 -29.76 1.63
C SER A 323 4.06 -28.54 2.41
N CYS A 324 5.01 -27.83 3.02
CA CYS A 324 4.72 -26.58 3.72
C CYS A 324 4.08 -25.54 2.78
N PRO A 325 3.09 -24.73 3.18
CA PRO A 325 2.42 -23.77 2.28
C PRO A 325 3.37 -22.82 1.53
N GLY A 326 4.44 -22.34 2.17
CA GLY A 326 5.41 -21.48 1.49
C GLY A 326 6.22 -22.20 0.42
N CYS A 327 6.44 -23.50 0.58
CA CYS A 327 7.20 -24.32 -0.36
C CYS A 327 6.57 -24.27 -1.78
N LEU A 328 5.26 -23.99 -1.88
CA LEU A 328 4.52 -23.90 -3.14
C LEU A 328 5.03 -22.82 -4.10
N PHE A 329 5.64 -21.74 -3.60
CA PHE A 329 5.99 -20.59 -4.42
C PHE A 329 7.46 -20.60 -4.89
N THR A 330 8.33 -21.39 -4.25
CA THR A 330 9.74 -21.47 -4.65
C THR A 330 9.95 -21.99 -6.09
N PRO A 331 9.16 -22.96 -6.63
CA PRO A 331 9.36 -23.44 -8.00
C PRO A 331 9.00 -22.43 -9.09
N ILE A 332 8.06 -21.51 -8.81
CA ILE A 332 7.62 -20.48 -9.77
C ILE A 332 8.46 -19.20 -9.69
N HIS A 333 9.30 -19.09 -8.67
CA HIS A 333 10.12 -17.90 -8.43
C HIS A 333 11.19 -17.73 -9.53
N PRO A 334 11.42 -16.53 -10.10
CA PRO A 334 12.40 -16.34 -11.18
C PRO A 334 13.84 -16.76 -10.85
N ALA A 335 14.25 -16.63 -9.59
CA ALA A 335 15.55 -17.09 -9.10
C ALA A 335 15.74 -18.63 -9.15
N ALA A 336 14.66 -19.41 -9.27
CA ALA A 336 14.72 -20.87 -9.28
C ALA A 336 15.47 -21.44 -10.51
N ALA A 337 15.48 -20.71 -11.62
CA ALA A 337 16.11 -21.15 -12.87
C ALA A 337 17.51 -20.54 -13.11
N THR A 338 17.95 -19.60 -12.29
CA THR A 338 19.04 -18.67 -12.66
C THR A 338 20.22 -18.62 -11.68
N THR A 339 20.18 -19.36 -10.56
CA THR A 339 21.19 -19.27 -9.51
C THR A 339 21.76 -20.63 -9.10
N GLU A 340 23.00 -20.65 -8.58
CA GLU A 340 23.65 -21.87 -8.06
C GLU A 340 22.97 -22.42 -6.79
N LYS A 341 22.22 -21.58 -6.06
CA LYS A 341 21.46 -21.92 -4.85
C LYS A 341 19.99 -21.46 -4.98
N PRO A 342 19.21 -22.11 -5.85
CA PRO A 342 17.89 -21.62 -6.29
C PRO A 342 16.87 -21.54 -5.15
N ALA A 343 16.88 -22.49 -4.22
CA ALA A 343 15.93 -22.50 -3.10
C ALA A 343 16.13 -21.34 -2.12
N ALA A 344 17.39 -21.05 -1.75
CA ALA A 344 17.70 -19.94 -0.85
C ALA A 344 17.38 -18.59 -1.50
N ALA A 345 17.78 -18.41 -2.76
CA ALA A 345 17.48 -17.18 -3.50
C ALA A 345 15.96 -16.97 -3.66
N ALA A 346 15.21 -18.00 -4.04
CA ALA A 346 13.75 -17.92 -4.17
C ALA A 346 13.02 -17.60 -2.86
N ALA A 347 13.62 -17.96 -1.72
CA ALA A 347 13.07 -17.64 -0.41
C ALA A 347 13.39 -16.21 0.06
N THR A 348 14.42 -15.56 -0.47
CA THR A 348 14.97 -14.30 0.09
C THR A 348 15.07 -13.15 -0.92
N THR A 349 14.49 -13.26 -2.10
CA THR A 349 14.48 -12.18 -3.09
C THR A 349 13.08 -11.92 -3.61
N PRO A 350 12.74 -10.70 -4.01
CA PRO A 350 11.41 -10.41 -4.55
C PRO A 350 11.11 -11.19 -5.84
N PHE A 351 9.83 -11.54 -6.04
CA PHE A 351 9.38 -12.20 -7.28
C PHE A 351 9.46 -11.28 -8.49
N TYR A 352 9.24 -9.98 -8.30
CA TYR A 352 9.31 -8.97 -9.35
C TYR A 352 10.33 -7.89 -9.02
N ARG A 353 10.74 -7.19 -10.06
CA ARG A 353 11.43 -5.91 -10.06
C ARG A 353 10.55 -4.91 -10.82
N PRO A 354 10.73 -3.59 -10.60
CA PRO A 354 10.14 -2.60 -11.47
C PRO A 354 10.56 -2.85 -12.93
N SER A 355 9.64 -2.62 -13.86
CA SER A 355 10.00 -2.54 -15.27
C SER A 355 10.89 -1.33 -15.51
N ARG A 356 11.83 -1.41 -16.45
CA ARG A 356 12.73 -0.29 -16.80
C ARG A 356 12.02 0.88 -17.49
N THR A 357 10.75 0.73 -17.86
CA THR A 357 10.03 1.69 -18.70
C THR A 357 9.29 2.77 -17.92
N LEU A 358 9.00 2.54 -16.63
CA LEU A 358 8.13 3.41 -15.84
C LEU A 358 8.89 4.37 -14.91
N PRO A 359 9.91 3.94 -14.15
CA PRO A 359 10.58 4.84 -13.22
C PRO A 359 11.34 5.96 -13.93
N HIS A 360 11.26 7.17 -13.36
CA HIS A 360 12.07 8.31 -13.77
C HIS A 360 13.58 8.01 -13.71
N ASN A 361 14.02 7.32 -12.65
CA ASN A 361 15.37 6.79 -12.52
C ASN A 361 15.30 5.35 -11.98
N PHE A 362 15.74 4.40 -12.80
CA PHE A 362 15.66 2.98 -12.49
C PHE A 362 16.55 2.55 -11.31
N ASP A 363 17.78 3.04 -11.24
CA ASP A 363 18.73 2.62 -10.20
C ASP A 363 18.33 3.20 -8.84
N ASP A 364 17.86 4.46 -8.82
CA ASP A 364 17.31 5.08 -7.60
C ASP A 364 16.02 4.37 -7.17
N CYS A 365 15.19 3.93 -8.12
CA CYS A 365 13.96 3.20 -7.82
C CYS A 365 14.27 1.86 -7.15
N LEU A 366 15.24 1.10 -7.66
CA LEU A 366 15.71 -0.12 -7.00
C LEU A 366 16.28 0.18 -5.61
N TRP A 367 17.07 1.25 -5.47
CA TRP A 367 17.63 1.65 -4.17
C TRP A 367 16.55 1.99 -3.13
N SER A 368 15.45 2.62 -3.58
CA SER A 368 14.28 2.93 -2.74
C SER A 368 13.48 1.68 -2.38
N ILE A 369 13.30 0.74 -3.31
CA ILE A 369 12.66 -0.55 -3.04
C ILE A 369 13.47 -1.35 -2.02
N ASP A 370 14.79 -1.42 -2.16
CA ASP A 370 15.67 -2.06 -1.17
C ASP A 370 15.57 -1.40 0.22
N GLY A 371 15.28 -0.08 0.27
CA GLY A 371 15.00 0.62 1.52
C GLY A 371 13.64 0.25 2.09
N LEU A 372 12.60 0.14 1.25
CA LEU A 372 11.28 -0.33 1.65
C LEU A 372 11.35 -1.73 2.30
N GLU A 373 12.21 -2.62 1.80
CA GLU A 373 12.45 -3.94 2.42
C GLU A 373 12.91 -3.84 3.88
N GLU A 374 13.72 -2.83 4.23
CA GLU A 374 14.17 -2.60 5.62
C GLU A 374 12.99 -2.22 6.52
N PHE A 375 12.08 -1.38 6.02
CA PHE A 375 10.89 -0.97 6.77
C PHE A 375 9.89 -2.11 6.90
N ASP A 376 9.67 -2.89 5.84
CA ASP A 376 8.74 -4.03 5.84
C ASP A 376 9.16 -5.14 6.81
N ALA A 377 10.46 -5.28 7.04
CA ALA A 377 11.03 -6.25 7.97
C ALA A 377 10.95 -5.79 9.44
N ASP A 378 10.73 -4.51 9.73
CA ASP A 378 10.55 -4.02 11.10
C ASP A 378 9.11 -4.29 11.57
N GLU A 379 8.94 -5.14 12.57
CA GLU A 379 7.63 -5.52 13.12
C GLU A 379 6.81 -4.36 13.69
N ARG A 380 7.43 -3.19 13.88
CA ARG A 380 6.75 -1.96 14.31
C ARG A 380 6.14 -1.19 13.13
N VAL A 381 6.35 -1.59 11.88
CA VAL A 381 5.91 -0.85 10.70
C VAL A 381 4.89 -1.65 9.90
N LEU A 382 3.75 -1.03 9.61
CA LEU A 382 2.81 -1.50 8.59
C LEU A 382 3.07 -0.74 7.29
N VAL A 383 3.48 -1.45 6.24
CA VAL A 383 3.63 -0.88 4.89
C VAL A 383 2.28 -0.90 4.16
N VAL A 384 1.87 0.25 3.63
CA VAL A 384 0.69 0.43 2.79
C VAL A 384 1.09 1.24 1.54
N ASN A 385 1.24 0.57 0.41
CA ASN A 385 1.50 1.22 -0.88
C ASN A 385 0.19 1.61 -1.57
N ALA A 386 0.22 2.65 -2.40
CA ALA A 386 -1.00 3.27 -2.94
C ALA A 386 -1.88 2.32 -3.77
N HIS A 387 -1.24 1.36 -4.43
CA HIS A 387 -1.88 0.40 -5.35
C HIS A 387 -1.87 -1.04 -4.85
N ASP A 388 -1.59 -1.27 -3.55
CA ASP A 388 -1.64 -2.61 -2.97
C ASP A 388 -3.09 -3.10 -2.85
N GLU A 389 -3.52 -3.81 -3.89
CA GLU A 389 -4.82 -4.44 -3.97
C GLU A 389 -5.00 -5.54 -2.93
N SER A 390 -3.92 -6.22 -2.54
CA SER A 390 -4.01 -7.37 -1.62
C SER A 390 -4.47 -6.97 -0.21
N LEU A 391 -4.31 -5.69 0.14
CA LEU A 391 -4.78 -5.14 1.41
C LEU A 391 -6.27 -4.78 1.39
N LEU A 392 -6.91 -4.54 0.23
CA LEU A 392 -8.30 -4.06 0.16
C LEU A 392 -9.24 -4.93 0.98
N ARG A 393 -9.16 -6.25 0.79
CA ARG A 393 -9.98 -7.21 1.55
C ARG A 393 -9.83 -6.98 3.05
N LEU A 394 -8.60 -6.93 3.54
CA LEU A 394 -8.29 -6.83 4.97
C LEU A 394 -8.63 -5.47 5.56
N LEU A 395 -8.63 -4.42 4.73
CA LEU A 395 -9.05 -3.08 5.13
C LEU A 395 -10.57 -2.97 5.37
N TYR A 396 -11.36 -3.85 4.74
CA TYR A 396 -12.82 -3.91 4.87
C TYR A 396 -13.34 -5.11 5.68
N ASP A 397 -12.54 -6.17 5.85
CA ASP A 397 -12.91 -7.39 6.55
C ASP A 397 -12.73 -7.27 8.07
N ASP A 398 -13.85 -7.38 8.77
CA ASP A 398 -13.93 -7.72 10.19
C ASP A 398 -13.76 -9.26 10.33
N GLU A 399 -12.55 -9.82 10.36
CA GLU A 399 -12.46 -11.27 10.64
C GLU A 399 -12.63 -11.58 12.14
N ASP A 400 -13.75 -12.24 12.44
CA ASP A 400 -13.71 -13.53 13.11
C ASP A 400 -14.10 -14.61 12.07
N GLY A 401 -13.10 -15.22 11.43
CA GLY A 401 -13.26 -16.35 10.51
C GLY A 401 -13.70 -17.66 11.17
N ASN A 402 -14.69 -17.64 12.06
CA ASN A 402 -15.35 -18.85 12.56
C ASN A 402 -16.84 -18.85 12.19
N GLY A 403 -17.11 -19.05 10.90
CA GLY A 403 -18.40 -19.54 10.42
C GLY A 403 -18.60 -21.00 10.83
N ASN A 404 -18.77 -21.26 12.12
CA ASN A 404 -19.35 -22.50 12.60
C ASN A 404 -20.37 -22.18 13.70
N GLY A 405 -21.61 -21.95 13.27
CA GLY A 405 -22.76 -21.90 14.16
C GLY A 405 -22.95 -23.26 14.82
N ASN A 406 -22.39 -23.42 16.02
CA ASN A 406 -22.82 -24.39 17.03
C ASN A 406 -22.08 -24.10 18.35
N GLY A 407 -22.41 -22.98 18.99
CA GLY A 407 -22.05 -22.69 20.37
C GLY A 407 -23.30 -22.80 21.24
N LYS A 408 -23.43 -23.91 21.97
CA LYS A 408 -24.48 -24.08 22.98
C LYS A 408 -24.39 -22.99 24.03
N GLU A 409 -25.55 -22.47 24.40
CA GLU A 409 -25.77 -21.58 25.53
C GLU A 409 -25.15 -22.17 26.81
N GLY A 410 -24.30 -21.38 27.44
CA GLY A 410 -23.76 -21.61 28.77
C GLY A 410 -23.63 -20.27 29.47
N GLU A 411 -24.60 -19.96 30.34
CA GLU A 411 -24.58 -18.79 31.22
C GLU A 411 -23.42 -18.87 32.22
N ALA A 412 -22.68 -17.78 32.39
CA ALA A 412 -22.20 -17.31 33.69
C ALA A 412 -21.56 -15.91 33.59
N GLU A 413 -21.76 -15.13 34.65
CA GLU A 413 -21.54 -13.70 34.84
C GLU A 413 -20.07 -13.22 34.83
N ALA A 414 -19.84 -12.06 34.21
CA ALA A 414 -18.89 -10.97 34.52
C ALA A 414 -18.99 -9.97 33.35
N GLY A 415 -19.63 -8.80 33.43
CA GLY A 415 -19.48 -7.72 34.42
C GLY A 415 -18.77 -6.56 33.72
N GLU A 416 -19.53 -5.56 33.26
CA GLU A 416 -19.21 -4.22 32.67
C GLU A 416 -17.92 -3.96 31.86
N ALA A 417 -16.75 -4.49 32.21
CA ALA A 417 -15.52 -4.42 31.40
C ALA A 417 -15.64 -5.16 30.05
N LYS A 418 -16.53 -6.16 29.99
CA LYS A 418 -16.87 -6.85 28.74
C LYS A 418 -17.72 -5.98 27.82
N ALA A 419 -18.53 -5.06 28.36
CA ALA A 419 -19.37 -4.18 27.56
C ALA A 419 -18.57 -3.05 26.89
N GLU A 420 -17.49 -2.54 27.51
CA GLU A 420 -16.53 -1.65 26.83
C GLU A 420 -15.66 -2.40 25.81
N ALA A 421 -15.24 -3.63 26.12
CA ALA A 421 -14.51 -4.50 25.19
C ALA A 421 -15.38 -5.11 24.07
N GLU A 422 -16.71 -5.13 24.22
CA GLU A 422 -17.71 -5.54 23.22
C GLU A 422 -18.29 -4.34 22.45
N ALA A 423 -18.34 -3.15 23.04
CA ALA A 423 -18.68 -1.90 22.34
C ALA A 423 -17.55 -1.44 21.39
N GLY A 424 -16.29 -1.71 21.73
CA GLY A 424 -15.13 -1.52 20.83
C GLY A 424 -14.94 -2.63 19.77
N ARG A 425 -15.90 -3.57 19.66
CA ARG A 425 -15.79 -4.81 18.87
C ARG A 425 -16.75 -4.88 17.67
N LYS A 426 -17.36 -3.76 17.28
CA LYS A 426 -18.28 -3.68 16.13
C LYS A 426 -17.73 -2.68 15.11
N ASN A 427 -17.48 -3.16 13.88
CA ASN A 427 -17.02 -2.44 12.69
C ASN A 427 -15.59 -1.86 12.76
N LYS A 428 -14.55 -2.70 12.71
CA LYS A 428 -13.18 -2.22 12.47
C LYS A 428 -12.91 -2.14 10.96
N LYS A 429 -13.62 -1.24 10.29
CA LYS A 429 -13.23 -0.79 8.95
C LYS A 429 -12.01 0.12 9.11
N TRP A 430 -10.88 -0.24 8.52
CA TRP A 430 -9.62 0.54 8.56
C TRP A 430 -9.67 1.80 7.69
N VAL A 431 -10.75 1.92 6.92
CA VAL A 431 -11.02 2.95 5.93
C VAL A 431 -11.85 4.07 6.57
N TRP A 432 -11.50 5.30 6.23
CA TRP A 432 -12.25 6.50 6.58
C TRP A 432 -13.67 6.48 6.00
N PRO A 433 -14.69 6.97 6.73
CA PRO A 433 -14.64 7.54 8.08
C PRO A 433 -14.78 6.52 9.22
N GLN A 434 -14.83 5.23 8.92
CA GLN A 434 -15.25 4.24 9.90
C GLN A 434 -14.14 3.80 10.86
N GLY A 435 -12.86 4.01 10.52
CA GLY A 435 -11.77 3.72 11.44
C GLY A 435 -10.41 4.24 11.01
N THR A 436 -9.42 3.84 11.79
CA THR A 436 -8.02 4.29 11.71
C THR A 436 -7.10 3.07 11.78
N LEU A 437 -5.91 3.18 11.23
CA LEU A 437 -4.84 2.19 11.32
C LEU A 437 -4.18 2.16 12.70
N ASP A 438 -4.62 2.97 13.67
CA ASP A 438 -3.86 3.20 14.91
C ASP A 438 -3.64 1.91 15.75
N GLY A 439 -4.59 0.98 15.67
CA GLY A 439 -4.53 -0.34 16.33
C GLY A 439 -4.16 -1.50 15.41
N TRP A 440 -3.50 -1.25 14.27
CA TRP A 440 -3.19 -2.28 13.27
C TRP A 440 -2.35 -3.42 13.85
N ARG A 441 -1.46 -3.10 14.80
CA ARG A 441 -0.48 -4.05 15.35
C ARG A 441 -1.16 -5.07 16.27
N GLU A 442 -2.03 -4.60 17.17
CA GLU A 442 -2.83 -5.43 18.06
C GLU A 442 -3.84 -6.29 17.29
N ALA A 443 -4.34 -5.78 16.16
CA ALA A 443 -5.25 -6.53 15.29
C ALA A 443 -4.53 -7.54 14.37
N GLY A 444 -3.19 -7.60 14.40
CA GLY A 444 -2.41 -8.49 13.54
C GLY A 444 -2.56 -8.20 12.05
N LEU A 445 -2.92 -6.96 11.66
CA LEU A 445 -3.20 -6.60 10.27
C LEU A 445 -1.97 -6.83 9.37
N ALA A 446 -0.77 -6.45 9.83
CA ALA A 446 0.46 -6.69 9.08
C ALA A 446 0.69 -8.18 8.84
N THR A 447 0.53 -9.04 9.86
CA THR A 447 0.70 -10.49 9.72
C THR A 447 -0.29 -11.08 8.72
N ARG A 448 -1.56 -10.65 8.77
CA ARG A 448 -2.62 -11.11 7.86
C ARG A 448 -2.41 -10.66 6.42
N GLY A 449 -1.89 -9.44 6.21
CA GLY A 449 -1.74 -8.83 4.88
C GLY A 449 -0.41 -9.07 4.19
N ARG A 450 0.67 -9.32 4.95
CA ARG A 450 2.06 -9.40 4.44
C ARG A 450 2.21 -10.34 3.25
N TRP A 451 1.53 -11.48 3.29
CA TRP A 451 1.62 -12.53 2.28
C TRP A 451 0.34 -12.68 1.44
N ALA A 452 -0.64 -11.79 1.59
CA ALA A 452 -1.92 -11.86 0.86
C ALA A 452 -1.73 -11.77 -0.66
N PHE A 453 -0.74 -10.98 -1.12
CA PHE A 453 -0.39 -10.85 -2.54
C PHE A 453 -0.03 -12.18 -3.22
N LEU A 454 0.35 -13.22 -2.46
CA LEU A 454 0.69 -14.51 -3.03
C LEU A 454 -0.50 -15.20 -3.70
N GLY A 455 -1.74 -14.76 -3.40
CA GLY A 455 -2.95 -15.20 -4.08
C GLY A 455 -2.91 -14.98 -5.59
N ASP A 456 -2.19 -13.94 -6.04
CA ASP A 456 -2.02 -13.63 -7.48
C ASP A 456 -1.26 -14.72 -8.25
N PHE A 457 -0.56 -15.61 -7.54
CA PHE A 457 0.17 -16.72 -8.12
C PHE A 457 -0.60 -18.05 -8.09
N GLU A 458 -1.88 -18.07 -7.71
CA GLU A 458 -2.68 -19.32 -7.66
C GLU A 458 -2.61 -20.10 -8.98
N GLY A 459 -2.78 -19.42 -10.12
CA GLY A 459 -2.70 -20.04 -11.44
C GLY A 459 -1.31 -20.54 -11.85
N ALA A 460 -0.25 -20.07 -11.19
CA ALA A 460 1.13 -20.51 -11.43
C ALA A 460 1.52 -21.73 -10.57
N VAL A 461 0.93 -21.85 -9.38
CA VAL A 461 1.26 -22.92 -8.44
C VAL A 461 0.68 -24.26 -8.92
N GLY A 462 1.58 -25.22 -9.19
CA GLY A 462 1.21 -26.57 -9.63
C GLY A 462 0.63 -26.62 -11.05
N ALA A 463 1.01 -25.67 -11.90
CA ALA A 463 0.76 -25.66 -13.34
C ALA A 463 1.80 -26.46 -14.13
#